data_AF-A0A1J3JUC7-F1
#
_entry.id   AF-A0A1J3JUC7-F1
#
_cell.length_a   1.000
_cell.length_b   1.000
_cell.length_c   1.000
_cell.angle_alpha   90.00
_cell.angle_beta   90.00
_cell.angle_gamma   90.00
#
_symmetry.space_group_name_H-M   'P 1'
#
loop_
_entity.id
_entity.type
_entity.pdbx_description
1 polymer ?
#
loop_
_entity_poly.entity_id
_entity_poly.type
_entity_poly.pdbx_seq_one_letter_code
_entity_poly.pdbx_strand_id
1 'polypeptide(L)'
;LPSYKYLKVWGCLAKVAVPPPKKVTIGPKTVDCVFIGYAHNSSAYRFLVHKSDIPDIHVNTVMESRNASFFENIFPWDDKKCQKRTLEQRETS
;
A
#
# COMPACT_ATOMS: atom_id res chain seq x y z
N LEU A 1 6.64 -21.86 -18.98
CA LEU A 1 5.69 -20.72 -19.04
C LEU A 1 5.97 -19.81 -17.85
N PRO A 2 6.00 -18.47 -18.03
CA PRO A 2 6.15 -17.55 -16.91
C PRO A 2 4.98 -17.72 -15.91
N SER A 3 5.29 -17.69 -14.62
CA SER A 3 4.30 -17.87 -13.54
C SER A 3 3.71 -16.52 -13.14
N TYR A 4 2.39 -16.38 -13.23
CA TYR A 4 1.67 -15.17 -12.81
C TYR A 4 1.66 -14.98 -11.28
N LYS A 5 2.08 -15.98 -10.50
CA LYS A 5 2.03 -15.97 -9.02
C LYS A 5 2.77 -14.79 -8.37
N TYR A 6 3.72 -14.19 -9.09
CA TYR A 6 4.56 -13.10 -8.60
C TYR A 6 4.07 -11.72 -9.04
N LEU A 7 3.07 -11.67 -9.92
CA LEU A 7 2.51 -10.40 -10.37
C LEU A 7 1.54 -9.83 -9.34
N LYS A 8 1.60 -8.51 -9.17
CA LYS A 8 0.79 -7.74 -8.21
C LYS A 8 -0.18 -6.83 -8.94
N VAL A 9 -1.36 -6.65 -8.35
CA VAL A 9 -2.44 -5.86 -8.96
C VAL A 9 -2.09 -4.38 -8.91
N TRP A 10 -1.92 -3.76 -10.09
CA TRP A 10 -1.70 -2.32 -10.21
C TRP A 10 -2.85 -1.53 -9.60
N GLY A 11 -2.54 -0.47 -8.86
CA GLY A 11 -3.53 0.38 -8.20
C GLY A 11 -4.06 -0.14 -6.85
N CYS A 12 -3.66 -1.34 -6.40
CA CYS A 12 -4.10 -1.85 -5.11
C CYS A 12 -3.43 -1.15 -3.92
N LEU A 13 -4.11 -1.19 -2.77
CA LEU A 13 -3.55 -0.76 -1.49
C LEU A 13 -2.38 -1.66 -1.10
N ALA A 14 -1.28 -1.05 -0.72
CA ALA A 14 -0.10 -1.71 -0.17
C ALA A 14 0.31 -1.04 1.13
N LYS A 15 0.54 -1.83 2.18
CA LYS A 15 1.14 -1.36 3.43
C LYS A 15 2.64 -1.55 3.33
N VAL A 16 3.36 -0.45 3.16
CA VAL A 16 4.81 -0.46 2.94
C VAL A 16 5.51 -0.17 4.25
N ALA A 17 6.50 -0.97 4.62
CA ALA A 17 7.27 -0.70 5.83
C ALA A 17 8.03 0.63 5.71
N VAL A 18 8.06 1.38 6.82
CA VAL A 18 8.78 2.66 6.89
C VAL A 18 10.26 2.42 6.62
N PRO A 19 10.90 3.21 5.72
CA PRO A 19 12.32 3.10 5.47
C PRO A 19 13.11 3.21 6.78
N PRO A 20 14.19 2.42 6.98
CA PRO A 20 15.02 2.46 8.17
C PRO A 20 15.42 3.87 8.65
N PRO A 21 15.83 4.82 7.78
CA PRO A 21 16.23 6.15 8.24
C PRO A 21 15.07 6.98 8.84
N LYS A 22 13.81 6.63 8.55
CA LYS A 22 12.61 7.31 9.02
C LYS A 22 11.86 6.52 10.09
N LYS A 23 12.44 5.41 10.55
CA LYS A 23 11.79 4.49 11.49
C LYS A 23 11.97 5.00 12.92
N VAL A 24 10.85 5.29 13.59
CA VAL A 24 10.83 5.66 15.01
C VAL A 24 10.53 4.44 15.90
N THR A 25 11.04 4.44 17.13
CA THR A 25 10.86 3.33 18.09
C THR A 25 9.40 3.18 18.53
N ILE A 26 8.69 4.29 18.68
CA ILE A 26 7.27 4.36 19.08
C ILE A 26 6.55 5.17 18.01
N GLY A 27 5.92 4.49 17.05
CA GLY A 27 5.17 5.15 15.98
C GLY A 27 4.73 4.18 14.87
N PRO A 28 4.04 4.70 13.84
CA PRO A 28 3.56 3.91 12.72
C PRO A 28 4.71 3.15 12.05
N LYS A 29 4.55 1.83 11.89
CA LYS A 29 5.58 0.96 11.27
C LYS A 29 5.41 0.82 9.76
N THR A 30 4.27 1.24 9.24
CA THR A 30 3.90 1.14 7.83
C THR A 30 3.26 2.42 7.32
N VAL A 31 3.39 2.65 6.02
CA VAL A 31 2.72 3.71 5.27
C VAL A 31 1.72 3.07 4.33
N ASP A 32 0.54 3.67 4.20
CA ASP A 32 -0.50 3.23 3.27
C ASP A 32 -0.21 3.83 1.89
N CYS A 33 0.13 2.97 0.94
CA CYS A 33 0.52 3.35 -0.41
C CYS A 33 -0.33 2.63 -1.46
N VAL A 34 -0.24 3.11 -2.71
CA VAL A 34 -0.81 2.46 -3.90
C VAL A 34 0.33 1.83 -4.69
N PHE A 35 0.19 0.56 -5.07
CA PHE A 35 1.18 -0.10 -5.92
C PHE A 35 1.08 0.43 -7.36
N ILE A 36 2.21 0.94 -7.89
CA ILE A 36 2.27 1.54 -9.24
C ILE A 36 3.21 0.81 -10.19
N GLY A 37 3.94 -0.22 -9.74
CA GLY A 37 4.76 -1.06 -10.59
C GLY A 37 6.04 -1.55 -9.94
N TYR A 38 6.96 -2.02 -10.77
CA TYR A 38 8.24 -2.61 -10.33
C TYR A 38 9.38 -1.59 -10.51
N ALA A 39 10.40 -1.66 -9.66
CA ALA A 39 11.60 -0.85 -9.83
C ALA A 39 12.40 -1.34 -11.04
N HIS A 40 13.03 -0.43 -11.77
CA HIS A 40 13.74 -0.77 -13.02
C HIS A 40 15.05 -1.53 -12.76
N ASN A 41 15.80 -1.12 -11.74
CA ASN A 41 17.16 -1.60 -11.46
C ASN A 41 17.24 -2.41 -10.16
N SER A 42 16.11 -2.84 -9.59
CA SER A 42 16.09 -3.59 -8.34
C SER A 42 14.88 -4.51 -8.24
N SER A 43 14.94 -5.49 -7.34
CA SER A 43 13.80 -6.35 -7.02
C SER A 43 12.75 -5.67 -6.12
N ALA A 44 12.80 -4.34 -5.99
CA ALA A 44 11.82 -3.56 -5.24
C ALA A 44 10.57 -3.26 -6.07
N TYR A 45 9.53 -2.87 -5.35
CA TYR A 45 8.28 -2.38 -5.91
C TYR A 45 8.24 -0.86 -5.78
N ARG A 46 7.54 -0.20 -6.70
CA ARG A 46 7.26 1.22 -6.71
C ARG A 46 5.86 1.47 -6.16
N PHE A 47 5.77 2.43 -5.26
CA PHE A 47 4.53 2.79 -4.60
C PHE A 47 4.33 4.30 -4.62
N LEU A 48 3.07 4.73 -4.72
CA LEU A 48 2.64 6.10 -4.51
C LEU A 48 2.06 6.23 -3.10
N VAL A 49 2.56 7.16 -2.29
CA VAL A 49 2.03 7.36 -0.93
C VAL A 49 0.59 7.88 -1.01
N HIS A 50 -0.35 7.16 -0.42
CA HIS A 50 -1.77 7.54 -0.36
C HIS A 50 -2.11 8.23 0.96
N LYS A 51 -1.67 7.64 2.09
CA LYS A 51 -1.84 8.19 3.44
C LYS A 51 -0.60 7.91 4.27
N SER A 52 -0.20 8.91 5.06
CA SER A 52 0.97 8.81 5.94
C SER A 52 0.70 9.60 7.22
N ASP A 53 0.87 8.93 8.35
CA ASP A 53 0.89 9.54 9.68
C ASP A 53 2.33 9.93 10.11
N ILE A 54 3.29 9.82 9.18
CA ILE A 54 4.71 10.08 9.42
C ILE A 54 5.04 11.43 8.79
N PRO A 55 5.51 12.42 9.57
CA PRO A 55 5.69 13.80 9.11
C PRO A 55 6.68 13.90 7.94
N ASP A 56 7.68 13.03 7.89
CA ASP A 56 8.70 13.05 6.83
C ASP A 56 8.27 12.36 5.53
N ILE A 57 7.07 11.77 5.47
CA ILE A 57 6.58 11.04 4.31
C ILE A 57 5.32 11.72 3.80
N HIS A 58 5.47 12.42 2.69
CA HIS A 58 4.41 13.21 2.06
C HIS A 58 3.55 12.35 1.13
N VAL A 59 2.24 12.62 1.12
CA VAL A 59 1.30 12.08 0.14
C VAL A 59 1.77 12.43 -1.28
N ASN A 60 1.42 11.58 -2.25
CA ASN A 60 1.83 11.73 -3.66
C ASN A 60 3.35 11.59 -3.93
N THR A 61 4.14 11.20 -2.94
CA THR A 61 5.55 10.88 -3.14
C THR A 61 5.70 9.44 -3.67
N VAL A 62 6.61 9.22 -4.62
CA VAL A 62 6.97 7.86 -5.06
C VAL A 62 8.05 7.29 -4.15
N MET A 63 7.85 6.07 -3.66
CA MET A 63 8.85 5.33 -2.88
C MET A 63 9.09 3.94 -3.45
N GLU A 64 10.30 3.43 -3.22
CA GLU A 64 10.67 2.06 -3.57
C GLU A 64 10.90 1.22 -2.31
N SER A 65 10.33 0.02 -2.28
CA SER A 65 10.54 -0.92 -1.17
C SER A 65 10.28 -2.36 -1.60
N ARG A 66 11.00 -3.30 -0.99
CA ARG A 66 10.69 -4.73 -1.07
C ARG A 66 9.73 -5.18 0.00
N ASN A 67 9.69 -4.49 1.13
CA ASN A 67 8.95 -4.91 2.30
C ASN A 67 7.57 -4.25 2.31
N ALA A 68 6.62 -4.91 1.65
CA ALA A 68 5.25 -4.44 1.53
C ALA A 68 4.26 -5.60 1.57
N SER A 69 3.11 -5.37 2.20
CA SER A 69 1.97 -6.28 2.17
C SER A 69 0.91 -5.73 1.21
N PHE A 70 0.47 -6.56 0.27
CA PHE A 70 -0.47 -6.17 -0.78
C PHE A 70 -1.89 -6.58 -0.44
N PHE A 71 -2.83 -5.64 -0.57
CA PHE A 71 -4.25 -5.84 -0.41
C PHE A 71 -4.92 -5.68 -1.78
N GLU A 72 -4.70 -6.67 -2.64
CA GLU A 72 -5.08 -6.65 -4.07
C GLU A 72 -6.59 -6.43 -4.34
N ASN A 73 -7.43 -6.63 -3.32
CA ASN A 73 -8.88 -6.43 -3.39
C ASN A 73 -9.35 -5.01 -2.99
N ILE A 74 -8.44 -4.16 -2.51
CA ILE A 74 -8.72 -2.82 -2.00
C ILE A 74 -8.08 -1.79 -2.92
N PHE A 75 -8.89 -0.89 -3.45
CA PHE A 75 -8.46 0.18 -4.33
C PHE A 75 -8.77 1.52 -3.65
N PRO A 76 -7.76 2.28 -3.21
CA PRO A 76 -7.98 3.53 -2.47
C PRO A 76 -8.74 4.61 -3.25
N TRP A 77 -8.76 4.51 -4.58
CA TRP A 77 -9.42 5.46 -5.48
C TRP A 77 -10.78 4.97 -6.02
N ASP A 78 -11.23 3.78 -5.62
CA ASP A 78 -12.53 3.28 -6.03
C ASP A 78 -13.61 3.72 -5.04
N ASP A 79 -14.29 4.82 -5.39
CA ASP A 79 -15.43 5.35 -4.62
C ASP A 79 -16.56 4.32 -4.44
N LYS A 80 -16.68 3.32 -5.33
CA LYS A 80 -17.82 2.40 -5.35
C LYS A 80 -17.77 1.33 -4.24
N LYS A 81 -16.64 1.17 -3.54
CA LYS A 81 -16.51 0.23 -2.40
C LYS A 81 -16.63 0.89 -1.02
N CYS A 82 -16.66 2.21 -0.91
CA CYS A 82 -16.77 2.90 0.37
C CYS A 82 -18.08 2.57 1.12
N GLN A 83 -19.13 2.11 0.43
CA GLN A 83 -20.42 1.81 1.08
C GLN A 83 -20.65 0.35 1.49
N LYS A 84 -19.87 -0.62 0.99
CA LYS A 84 -20.24 -2.05 1.19
C LYS A 84 -19.65 -2.70 2.45
N ARG A 85 -18.48 -2.26 2.93
CA ARG A 85 -17.85 -2.88 4.12
C ARG A 85 -18.31 -2.32 5.46
N THR A 86 -18.97 -1.16 5.49
CA THR A 86 -19.49 -0.59 6.74
C THR A 86 -20.92 -1.02 7.06
N LEU A 87 -21.61 -1.69 6.12
CA LEU A 87 -22.98 -2.18 6.33
C LEU A 87 -23.04 -3.67 6.72
N GLU A 88 -22.14 -4.52 6.22
CA GLU A 88 -22.18 -5.96 6.53
C GLU A 88 -21.85 -6.28 8.01
N GLN A 89 -21.09 -5.42 8.70
CA GLN A 89 -20.81 -5.55 10.14
C GLN A 89 -21.92 -5.03 11.06
N ARG A 90 -22.97 -4.38 10.54
CA ARG A 90 -24.14 -3.94 11.34
C ARG A 90 -25.34 -4.88 11.21
N GLU A 91 -25.34 -5.80 10.25
CA GLU A 91 -26.46 -6.71 10.00
C GLU A 91 -26.31 -8.09 10.68
N THR A 92 -25.25 -8.31 11.49
CA THR A 92 -25.02 -9.55 12.26
C THR A 92 -24.88 -9.34 13.76
N SER A 93 -25.57 -8.35 14.33
CA SER A 93 -25.74 -8.19 15.79
C SER A 93 -27.21 -8.06 16.15
#